data_AF-A0A8H6IRW0-F1
#
_entry.id   AF-A0A8H6IRW0-F1
#
_cell.length_a   1.000
_cell.length_b   1.000
_cell.length_c   1.000
_cell.angle_alpha   90.00
_cell.angle_beta   90.00
_cell.angle_gamma   90.00
#
_symmetry.space_group_name_H-M   'P 1'
#
loop_
_entity.id
_entity.type
_entity.pdbx_description
1 polymer ?
#
loop_
_entity_poly.entity_id
_entity_poly.type
_entity_poly.pdbx_seq_one_letter_code
_entity_poly.pdbx_strand_id
1 'polypeptide(L)'
;MRADFIRYVLTFLEGGVYSDTDTAPVRPLLEWVPEEFRNKTRLIVGVEADSQPPVPGTKYPVQLGQWTFAAAKGQPVLWRMIQRVLNEVAERLRAEKALEKTQPERHLGPNTVDFSDSDVLTVSGPIGWTEEICGYLSEMTQSDFTWENLTDIRRPRMFADVLVLPIDGFATGVPHSGASITQGNETKVMHYFTASWKGGQMEDIC
;
A
#
# COMPACT_ATOMS: atom_id res chain seq x y z
N MET A 1 7.45 -8.18 3.70
CA MET A 1 7.52 -7.56 5.05
C MET A 1 8.72 -6.64 5.27
N ARG A 2 9.99 -7.07 5.19
CA ARG A 2 11.14 -6.16 5.49
C ARG A 2 11.19 -4.94 4.56
N ALA A 3 11.01 -5.14 3.26
CA ALA A 3 10.92 -4.06 2.28
C ALA A 3 9.73 -3.13 2.56
N ASP A 4 8.57 -3.69 2.91
CA ASP A 4 7.37 -2.94 3.29
C ASP A 4 7.60 -2.09 4.54
N PHE A 5 8.25 -2.65 5.56
CA PHE A 5 8.57 -1.89 6.76
C PHE A 5 9.52 -0.71 6.46
N ILE A 6 10.58 -0.96 5.68
CA ILE A 6 11.57 0.07 5.34
C ILE A 6 10.96 1.20 4.50
N ARG A 7 10.08 0.90 3.53
CA ARG A 7 9.43 1.96 2.73
C ARG A 7 8.59 2.91 3.57
N TYR A 8 7.91 2.39 4.60
CA TYR A 8 7.15 3.24 5.53
C TYR A 8 8.07 4.07 6.41
N VAL A 9 9.12 3.47 7.00
CA VAL A 9 10.06 4.17 7.88
C VAL A 9 10.80 5.29 7.14
N LEU A 10 11.39 4.99 5.98
CA LEU A 10 12.16 5.98 5.23
C LEU A 10 11.28 7.15 4.78
N THR A 11 10.11 6.86 4.22
CA THR A 11 9.19 7.92 3.78
C THR A 11 8.60 8.70 4.95
N PHE A 12 8.43 8.08 6.12
CA PHE A 12 8.01 8.80 7.32
C PHE A 12 9.08 9.79 7.79
N LEU A 13 10.34 9.37 7.81
CA LEU A 13 11.47 10.18 8.29
C LEU A 13 11.86 11.30 7.33
N GLU A 14 11.83 11.05 6.03
CA GLU A 14 12.34 11.99 5.02
C GLU A 14 11.23 12.65 4.18
N GLY A 15 10.02 12.07 4.16
CA GLY A 15 9.03 12.40 3.15
C GLY A 15 9.48 11.95 1.75
N GLY A 16 8.86 12.53 0.73
CA GLY A 16 9.21 12.25 -0.67
C GLY A 16 8.39 11.11 -1.26
N VAL A 17 8.97 10.43 -2.25
CA VAL A 17 8.30 9.38 -3.04
C VAL A 17 8.99 8.05 -2.77
N TYR A 18 8.20 7.04 -2.42
CA TYR A 18 8.61 5.65 -2.54
C TYR A 18 8.04 5.05 -3.82
N SER A 19 8.81 4.21 -4.50
CA SER A 19 8.40 3.51 -5.71
C SER A 19 9.19 2.20 -5.80
N ASP A 20 8.51 1.09 -6.11
CA ASP A 20 9.16 -0.21 -6.35
C ASP A 20 10.12 -0.13 -7.55
N THR A 21 11.13 -0.99 -7.58
CA THR A 21 12.24 -0.90 -8.55
C THR A 21 11.83 -1.15 -9.99
N ASP A 22 10.70 -1.80 -10.22
CA ASP A 22 10.12 -2.10 -11.53
C ASP A 22 8.95 -1.16 -11.86
N THR A 23 9.11 0.10 -11.49
CA THR A 23 8.24 1.20 -11.89
C THR A 23 8.98 2.22 -12.75
N ALA A 24 8.25 2.95 -13.57
CA ALA A 24 8.77 4.11 -14.29
C ALA A 24 7.87 5.33 -14.12
N PRO A 25 8.44 6.52 -13.84
CA PRO A 25 7.67 7.75 -13.81
C PRO A 25 7.26 8.14 -15.24
N VAL A 26 5.96 8.33 -15.45
CA VAL A 26 5.41 8.91 -16.70
C VAL A 26 5.31 10.42 -16.58
N ARG A 27 4.97 10.92 -15.39
CA ARG A 27 4.84 12.35 -15.08
C ARG A 27 5.71 12.73 -13.89
N PRO A 28 6.28 13.95 -13.87
CA PRO A 28 6.99 14.45 -12.70
C PRO A 28 6.03 14.61 -11.52
N LEU A 29 6.54 14.49 -10.28
CA LEU A 29 5.74 14.58 -9.04
C LEU A 29 4.86 15.85 -8.96
N LEU A 30 5.34 16.98 -9.51
CA LEU A 30 4.62 18.25 -9.54
C LEU A 30 3.31 18.20 -10.36
N GLU A 31 3.17 17.21 -11.25
CA GLU A 31 1.98 16.94 -12.07
C GLU A 31 1.07 15.87 -11.46
N TRP A 32 1.43 15.28 -10.32
CA TRP A 32 0.58 14.30 -9.65
C TRP A 32 -0.57 14.97 -8.89
N VAL A 33 -0.37 16.22 -8.46
CA VAL A 33 -1.32 16.97 -7.63
C VAL A 33 -1.91 18.14 -8.42
N PRO A 34 -3.23 18.17 -8.65
CA PRO A 34 -3.92 19.35 -9.16
C PRO A 34 -3.60 20.62 -8.36
N GLU A 35 -3.56 21.77 -9.03
CA GLU A 35 -3.08 23.02 -8.43
C GLU A 35 -3.88 23.41 -7.17
N GLU A 36 -5.20 23.19 -7.16
CA GLU A 36 -6.07 23.48 -6.02
C GLU A 36 -5.76 22.63 -4.76
N PHE A 37 -5.01 21.55 -4.91
CA PHE A 37 -4.72 20.56 -3.88
C PHE A 37 -3.30 20.62 -3.32
N ARG A 38 -2.36 21.28 -4.03
CA ARG A 38 -0.92 21.28 -3.68
C ARG A 38 -0.60 21.69 -2.25
N ASN A 39 -1.30 22.70 -1.71
CA ASN A 39 -1.06 23.20 -0.36
C ASN A 39 -1.75 22.39 0.75
N LYS A 40 -2.53 21.36 0.39
CA LYS A 40 -3.31 20.53 1.33
C LYS A 40 -2.84 19.08 1.34
N THR A 41 -2.32 18.59 0.22
CA THR A 41 -1.86 17.20 0.07
C THR A 41 -0.68 16.91 0.99
N ARG A 42 -0.83 15.90 1.84
CA ARG A 42 0.25 15.34 2.66
C ARG A 42 0.52 13.86 2.36
N LEU A 43 -0.39 13.18 1.69
CA LEU A 43 -0.22 11.82 1.18
C LEU A 43 -0.84 11.72 -0.23
N ILE A 44 -0.14 11.07 -1.16
CA ILE A 44 -0.61 10.73 -2.50
C ILE A 44 -0.58 9.22 -2.62
N VAL A 45 -1.74 8.64 -2.92
CA VAL A 45 -1.92 7.20 -3.19
C VAL A 45 -2.72 7.02 -4.46
N GLY A 46 -2.64 5.84 -5.06
CA GLY A 46 -3.43 5.50 -6.24
C GLY A 46 -4.23 4.23 -6.00
N VAL A 47 -5.38 4.16 -6.67
CA VAL A 47 -6.17 2.94 -6.77
C VAL A 47 -5.36 1.90 -7.56
N GLU A 48 -5.14 0.74 -6.96
CA GLU A 48 -4.52 -0.43 -7.60
C GLU A 48 -5.59 -1.31 -8.24
N ALA A 49 -6.71 -1.52 -7.54
CA ALA A 49 -7.85 -2.26 -8.04
C ALA A 49 -9.16 -1.57 -7.61
N ASP A 50 -10.14 -1.60 -8.50
CA ASP A 50 -11.55 -1.23 -8.29
C ASP A 50 -12.41 -2.17 -9.13
N SER A 51 -12.88 -3.26 -8.54
CA SER A 51 -13.74 -4.23 -9.21
C SER A 51 -14.65 -4.94 -8.22
N GLN A 52 -15.88 -5.18 -8.64
CA GLN A 52 -16.91 -5.85 -7.86
C GLN A 52 -17.37 -7.08 -8.66
N PRO A 53 -16.99 -8.32 -8.26
CA PRO A 53 -16.23 -8.71 -7.07
C PRO A 53 -14.73 -8.33 -7.12
N PRO A 54 -13.99 -8.41 -5.99
CA PRO A 54 -12.55 -8.15 -5.95
C PRO A 54 -11.79 -8.95 -6.99
N VAL A 55 -10.75 -8.34 -7.58
CA VAL A 55 -9.87 -9.05 -8.53
C VAL A 55 -9.02 -10.09 -7.79
N PRO A 56 -8.64 -11.20 -8.44
CA PRO A 56 -7.78 -12.21 -7.82
C PRO A 56 -6.51 -11.60 -7.22
N GLY A 57 -6.18 -11.97 -5.98
CA GLY A 57 -5.02 -11.44 -5.25
C GLY A 57 -5.30 -10.19 -4.43
N THR A 58 -6.51 -9.62 -4.49
CA THR A 58 -6.94 -8.51 -3.63
C THR A 58 -7.98 -8.98 -2.60
N LYS A 59 -8.00 -8.34 -1.43
CA LYS A 59 -9.01 -8.63 -0.38
C LYS A 59 -10.28 -7.81 -0.56
N TYR A 60 -10.14 -6.55 -0.97
CA TYR A 60 -11.23 -5.59 -1.07
C TYR A 60 -11.57 -5.29 -2.53
N PRO A 61 -12.84 -4.98 -2.86
CA PRO A 61 -13.21 -4.55 -4.19
C PRO A 61 -12.40 -3.32 -4.65
N VAL A 62 -12.12 -2.40 -3.73
CA VAL A 62 -11.16 -1.31 -3.95
C VAL A 62 -9.95 -1.51 -3.06
N GLN A 63 -8.76 -1.56 -3.65
CA GLN A 63 -7.48 -1.67 -2.94
C GLN A 63 -6.51 -0.60 -3.43
N LEU A 64 -5.76 -0.01 -2.50
CA LEU A 64 -4.77 1.02 -2.80
C LEU A 64 -3.40 0.41 -3.04
N GLY A 65 -2.68 0.93 -4.03
CA GLY A 65 -1.31 0.53 -4.32
C GLY A 65 -0.35 0.96 -3.23
N GLN A 66 0.45 0.02 -2.72
CA GLN A 66 1.56 0.28 -1.78
C GLN A 66 2.94 0.30 -2.46
N TRP A 67 2.99 -0.06 -3.74
CA TRP A 67 4.20 -0.17 -4.55
C TRP A 67 4.65 1.21 -5.07
N THR A 68 3.82 2.25 -4.97
CA THR A 68 4.22 3.66 -5.16
C THR A 68 3.31 4.58 -4.36
N PHE A 69 3.89 5.54 -3.64
CA PHE A 69 3.16 6.62 -2.97
C PHE A 69 4.11 7.79 -2.69
N ALA A 70 3.54 8.96 -2.45
CA ALA A 70 4.31 10.12 -2.00
C ALA A 70 3.75 10.65 -0.69
N ALA A 71 4.60 11.04 0.25
CA ALA A 71 4.14 11.59 1.52
C ALA A 71 4.99 12.76 2.00
N ALA A 72 4.38 13.66 2.74
CA ALA A 72 5.09 14.64 3.54
C ALA A 72 5.82 13.94 4.70
N LYS A 73 6.93 14.53 5.15
CA LYS A 73 7.63 14.08 6.35
C LYS A 73 6.66 14.03 7.55
N GLY A 74 6.73 12.94 8.32
CA GLY A 74 5.90 12.72 9.50
C GLY A 74 4.42 12.44 9.20
N GLN A 75 4.08 11.92 8.02
CA GLN A 75 2.69 11.64 7.67
C GLN A 75 2.09 10.54 8.60
N PRO A 76 0.89 10.74 9.19
CA PRO A 76 0.34 9.85 10.22
C PRO A 76 0.05 8.40 9.78
N VAL A 77 -0.44 8.16 8.56
CA VAL A 77 -0.68 6.81 8.02
C VAL A 77 0.61 6.01 7.99
N LEU A 78 1.74 6.62 7.63
CA LEU A 78 3.03 5.92 7.65
C LEU A 78 3.41 5.49 9.07
N TRP A 79 3.15 6.34 10.08
CA TRP A 79 3.35 5.96 11.48
C TRP A 79 2.43 4.81 11.90
N ARG A 80 1.15 4.83 11.49
CA ARG A 80 0.22 3.72 11.74
C ARG A 80 0.74 2.41 11.14
N MET A 81 1.23 2.42 9.90
CA MET A 81 1.83 1.24 9.29
C MET A 81 3.06 0.74 10.05
N ILE A 82 3.95 1.64 10.48
CA ILE A 82 5.11 1.29 11.30
C ILE A 82 4.66 0.63 12.60
N GLN A 83 3.70 1.22 13.30
CA GLN A 83 3.16 0.67 14.54
C GLN A 83 2.47 -0.67 14.32
N ARG A 84 1.68 -0.82 13.26
CA ARG A 84 1.01 -2.07 12.88
C ARG A 84 2.01 -3.21 12.73
N VAL A 85 3.08 -3.00 11.97
CA VAL A 85 4.13 -4.02 11.78
C VAL A 85 4.87 -4.32 13.09
N LEU A 86 5.26 -3.29 13.85
CA LEU A 86 5.99 -3.48 15.11
C LEU A 86 5.14 -4.20 16.17
N ASN A 87 3.87 -3.87 16.26
CA ASN A 87 2.92 -4.51 17.19
C ASN A 87 2.74 -5.97 16.83
N GLU A 88 2.52 -6.30 15.56
CA GLU A 88 2.38 -7.70 15.13
C GLU A 88 3.63 -8.53 15.44
N VAL A 89 4.82 -8.00 15.13
CA VAL A 89 6.09 -8.67 15.47
C VAL A 89 6.22 -8.85 16.99
N ALA A 90 5.88 -7.83 17.78
CA ALA A 90 5.95 -7.91 19.24
C ALA A 90 4.95 -8.94 19.82
N GLU A 91 3.73 -9.00 19.30
CA GLU A 91 2.72 -9.98 19.72
C GLU A 91 3.15 -11.41 19.40
N ARG A 92 3.65 -11.67 18.17
CA ARG A 92 4.16 -13.00 17.82
C ARG A 92 5.34 -13.41 18.70
N LEU A 93 6.28 -12.50 18.96
CA LEU A 93 7.40 -12.78 19.86
C LEU A 93 6.95 -13.06 21.31
N ARG A 94 5.89 -12.41 21.79
CA ARG A 94 5.30 -12.69 23.10
C ARG A 94 4.63 -14.06 23.12
N ALA A 95 3.89 -14.40 22.07
CA ALA A 95 3.23 -15.70 21.92
C ALA A 95 4.24 -16.84 21.88
N GLU A 96 5.29 -16.73 21.08
CA GLU A 96 6.36 -17.73 21.00
C GLU A 96 7.05 -17.93 22.36
N LYS A 97 7.41 -16.85 23.06
CA LYS A 97 7.98 -16.94 24.43
C LYS A 97 7.03 -17.57 25.44
N ALA A 98 5.72 -17.42 25.26
CA ALA A 98 4.73 -18.08 26.12
C ALA A 98 4.62 -19.58 25.80
N LEU A 99 4.75 -19.96 24.53
CA LEU A 99 4.78 -21.36 24.09
C LEU A 99 6.04 -22.08 24.54
N GLU A 100 7.23 -21.46 24.44
CA GLU A 100 8.49 -22.04 24.94
C GLU A 100 8.40 -22.43 26.43
N LYS A 101 7.73 -21.60 27.25
CA LYS A 101 7.51 -21.90 28.67
C LYS A 101 6.63 -23.13 28.91
N THR A 102 5.75 -23.46 27.97
CA THR A 102 4.77 -24.56 28.11
C THR A 102 5.14 -25.80 27.29
N GLN A 103 6.00 -25.65 26.27
CA GLN A 103 6.40 -26.70 25.32
C GLN A 103 7.89 -26.57 24.95
N PRO A 104 8.83 -26.84 25.89
CA PRO A 104 10.26 -26.62 25.69
C PRO A 104 10.89 -27.46 24.55
N GLU A 105 10.21 -28.52 24.12
CA GLU A 105 10.60 -29.42 23.02
C GLU A 105 10.46 -28.76 21.63
N ARG A 106 9.60 -27.74 21.47
CA ARG A 106 9.40 -27.02 20.19
C ARG A 106 10.49 -25.95 20.02
N HIS A 107 11.69 -26.38 19.68
CA HIS A 107 12.78 -25.48 19.29
C HIS A 107 12.54 -24.91 17.88
N LEU A 108 11.80 -23.80 17.81
CA LEU A 108 12.07 -22.79 16.78
C LEU A 108 13.33 -22.03 17.24
N GLY A 109 14.26 -21.71 16.33
CA GLY A 109 15.51 -21.02 16.70
C GLY A 109 15.23 -19.71 17.47
N PRO A 110 16.19 -19.22 18.29
CA PRO A 110 15.95 -18.06 19.15
C PRO A 110 15.55 -16.83 18.33
N ASN A 111 14.42 -16.21 18.71
CA ASN A 111 13.87 -14.96 18.17
C ASN A 111 13.48 -14.98 16.67
N THR A 112 13.15 -16.13 16.08
CA THR A 112 12.58 -16.18 14.74
C THR A 112 11.06 -16.31 14.79
N VAL A 113 10.35 -15.25 14.42
CA VAL A 113 8.90 -15.28 14.13
C VAL A 113 8.71 -15.45 12.63
N ASP A 114 7.90 -16.44 12.26
CA ASP A 114 7.57 -16.71 10.86
C ASP A 114 6.31 -15.94 10.44
N PHE A 115 6.30 -15.50 9.19
CA PHE A 115 5.22 -14.76 8.57
C PHE A 115 4.89 -15.44 7.24
N SER A 116 3.68 -15.98 7.13
CA SER A 116 3.18 -16.50 5.87
C SER A 116 2.97 -15.36 4.86
N ASP A 117 2.88 -15.68 3.57
CA ASP A 117 2.57 -14.67 2.54
C ASP A 117 1.27 -13.91 2.84
N SER A 118 0.26 -14.61 3.37
CA SER A 118 -1.01 -14.00 3.81
C SER A 118 -0.81 -13.01 4.96
N ASP A 119 0.05 -13.35 5.92
CA ASP A 119 0.41 -12.44 7.01
C ASP A 119 1.10 -11.20 6.46
N VAL A 120 2.04 -11.37 5.53
CA VAL A 120 2.75 -10.25 4.91
C VAL A 120 1.77 -9.33 4.20
N LEU A 121 0.84 -9.88 3.40
CA LEU A 121 -0.19 -9.09 2.71
C LEU A 121 -1.07 -8.31 3.68
N THR A 122 -1.45 -8.92 4.80
CA THR A 122 -2.38 -8.35 5.80
C THR A 122 -1.72 -7.34 6.75
N VAL A 123 -0.49 -7.59 7.16
CA VAL A 123 0.20 -6.82 8.20
C VAL A 123 0.90 -5.62 7.59
N SER A 124 1.82 -5.86 6.65
CA SER A 124 2.65 -4.81 6.06
C SER A 124 2.28 -4.48 4.61
N GLY A 125 1.52 -5.37 3.97
CA GLY A 125 1.18 -5.33 2.56
C GLY A 125 -0.04 -4.47 2.21
N PRO A 126 -0.59 -4.64 1.00
CA PRO A 126 -1.62 -3.75 0.45
C PRO A 126 -2.95 -3.79 1.21
N ILE A 127 -3.24 -4.91 1.91
CA ILE A 127 -4.43 -5.03 2.75
C ILE A 127 -4.30 -4.10 3.96
N GLY A 128 -3.21 -4.24 4.73
CA GLY A 128 -2.95 -3.38 5.88
C GLY A 128 -2.82 -1.91 5.48
N TRP A 129 -2.17 -1.63 4.35
CA TRP A 129 -2.07 -0.29 3.77
C TRP A 129 -3.44 0.36 3.53
N THR A 130 -4.34 -0.37 2.87
CA THR A 130 -5.71 0.12 2.59
C THR A 130 -6.49 0.31 3.89
N GLU A 131 -6.40 -0.63 4.83
CA GLU A 131 -7.07 -0.55 6.14
C GLU A 131 -6.60 0.66 6.95
N GLU A 132 -5.29 0.93 7.05
CA GLU A 132 -4.78 2.05 7.84
C GLU A 132 -5.10 3.42 7.21
N ILE A 133 -5.15 3.51 5.87
CA ILE A 133 -5.60 4.73 5.20
C ILE A 133 -7.08 4.99 5.48
N CYS A 134 -7.94 3.98 5.33
CA CYS A 134 -9.37 4.10 5.61
C CYS A 134 -9.63 4.44 7.08
N GLY A 135 -8.91 3.80 8.01
CA GLY A 135 -9.00 4.11 9.44
C GLY A 135 -8.57 5.54 9.77
N TYR A 136 -7.46 6.00 9.20
CA TYR A 136 -7.02 7.39 9.33
C TYR A 136 -8.03 8.37 8.75
N LEU A 137 -8.57 8.10 7.56
CA LEU A 137 -9.58 8.97 6.94
C LEU A 137 -10.86 9.01 7.78
N SER A 138 -11.29 7.89 8.34
CA SER A 138 -12.46 7.84 9.22
C SER A 138 -12.31 8.76 10.44
N GLU A 139 -11.12 8.74 11.06
CA GLU A 139 -10.79 9.63 12.20
C GLU A 139 -10.77 11.10 11.78
N MET A 140 -10.15 11.40 10.63
CA MET A 140 -10.00 12.78 10.15
C MET A 140 -11.31 13.39 9.65
N THR A 141 -12.20 12.59 9.05
CA THR A 141 -13.50 13.05 8.56
C THR A 141 -14.62 12.92 9.59
N GLN A 142 -14.35 12.27 10.74
CA GLN A 142 -15.34 11.96 11.77
C GLN A 142 -16.57 11.21 11.20
N SER A 143 -16.33 10.35 10.22
CA SER A 143 -17.36 9.56 9.54
C SER A 143 -16.83 8.16 9.25
N ASP A 144 -17.72 7.18 9.08
CA ASP A 144 -17.30 5.88 8.61
C ASP A 144 -16.69 6.01 7.19
N PHE A 145 -15.43 5.61 7.05
CA PHE A 145 -14.69 5.67 5.79
C PHE A 145 -14.09 4.30 5.50
N THR A 146 -14.53 3.69 4.40
CA THR A 146 -14.11 2.36 3.96
C THR A 146 -13.67 2.37 2.50
N TRP A 147 -13.30 1.20 1.99
CA TRP A 147 -12.98 1.01 0.57
C TRP A 147 -14.15 1.42 -0.35
N GLU A 148 -15.40 1.39 0.13
CA GLU A 148 -16.58 1.80 -0.64
C GLU A 148 -16.53 3.28 -1.04
N ASN A 149 -15.91 4.12 -0.21
CA ASN A 149 -15.75 5.55 -0.50
C ASN A 149 -14.71 5.83 -1.61
N LEU A 150 -13.94 4.81 -1.99
CA LEU A 150 -12.84 4.90 -2.95
C LEU A 150 -13.20 4.32 -4.33
N THR A 151 -14.40 3.79 -4.52
CA THR A 151 -14.84 3.27 -5.83
C THR A 151 -15.16 4.41 -6.80
N ASP A 152 -15.02 4.12 -8.09
CA ASP A 152 -15.33 4.98 -9.23
C ASP A 152 -14.63 6.36 -9.19
N ILE A 153 -13.42 6.41 -8.62
CA ILE A 153 -12.56 7.59 -8.69
C ILE A 153 -12.04 7.74 -10.12
N ARG A 154 -12.64 8.68 -10.87
CA ARG A 154 -12.27 8.99 -12.27
C ARG A 154 -11.26 10.12 -12.44
N ARG A 155 -11.01 10.88 -11.37
CA ARG A 155 -10.12 12.04 -11.33
C ARG A 155 -9.58 12.21 -9.92
N PRO A 156 -8.40 12.83 -9.73
CA PRO A 156 -7.79 12.96 -8.41
C PRO A 156 -8.77 13.55 -7.40
N ARG A 157 -8.95 12.86 -6.27
CA ARG A 157 -9.92 13.23 -5.24
C ARG A 157 -9.22 13.38 -3.91
N MET A 158 -9.46 14.52 -3.25
CA MET A 158 -8.90 14.82 -1.93
C MET A 158 -9.86 14.34 -0.83
N PHE A 159 -9.32 13.64 0.15
CA PHE A 159 -9.99 13.27 1.40
C PHE A 159 -9.11 13.71 2.57
N ALA A 160 -9.58 14.67 3.37
CA ALA A 160 -8.74 15.36 4.36
C ALA A 160 -7.42 15.87 3.72
N ASP A 161 -6.28 15.26 4.04
CA ASP A 161 -4.95 15.55 3.51
C ASP A 161 -4.39 14.42 2.60
N VAL A 162 -5.22 13.45 2.22
CA VAL A 162 -4.89 12.33 1.34
C VAL A 162 -5.47 12.57 -0.06
N LEU A 163 -4.61 12.70 -1.05
CA LEU A 163 -4.99 12.72 -2.45
C LEU A 163 -5.00 11.28 -3.00
N VAL A 164 -6.16 10.83 -3.48
CA VAL A 164 -6.32 9.53 -4.13
C VAL A 164 -6.40 9.74 -5.63
N LEU A 165 -5.47 9.12 -6.35
CA LEU A 165 -5.42 9.11 -7.82
C LEU A 165 -6.36 8.01 -8.37
N PRO A 166 -6.97 8.24 -9.56
CA PRO A 166 -7.81 7.23 -10.22
C PRO A 166 -7.01 5.97 -10.56
N ILE A 167 -7.70 4.90 -10.99
CA ILE A 167 -7.06 3.64 -11.43
C ILE A 167 -5.93 3.91 -12.43
N ASP A 168 -6.14 4.80 -13.40
CA ASP A 168 -5.12 5.15 -14.39
C ASP A 168 -3.94 5.94 -13.82
N GLY A 169 -4.03 6.49 -12.61
CA GLY A 169 -2.91 7.14 -11.95
C GLY A 169 -1.70 6.24 -11.86
N PHE A 170 -1.92 5.03 -11.34
CA PHE A 170 -0.88 4.05 -10.99
C PHE A 170 -1.09 2.68 -11.68
N ALA A 171 -2.31 2.29 -12.02
CA ALA A 171 -2.62 0.98 -12.61
C ALA A 171 -2.95 1.04 -14.13
N THR A 172 -2.53 2.07 -14.87
CA THR A 172 -2.61 2.05 -16.34
C THR A 172 -1.86 0.83 -16.90
N GLY A 173 -2.47 0.17 -17.88
CA GLY A 173 -1.93 -1.01 -18.57
C GLY A 173 -2.27 -2.33 -17.87
N VAL A 174 -2.90 -2.30 -16.69
CA VAL A 174 -3.29 -3.51 -15.97
C VAL A 174 -4.66 -3.98 -16.47
N PRO A 175 -4.86 -5.27 -16.86
CA PRO A 175 -6.06 -5.71 -17.55
C PRO A 175 -7.26 -5.99 -16.61
N HIS A 176 -7.54 -5.07 -15.67
CA HIS A 176 -8.71 -5.13 -14.80
C HIS A 176 -9.18 -3.73 -14.38
N SER A 177 -10.28 -3.67 -13.63
CA SER A 177 -10.79 -2.43 -13.02
C SER A 177 -11.05 -1.26 -13.98
N GLY A 178 -11.24 -1.58 -15.26
CA GLY A 178 -11.44 -0.58 -16.32
C GLY A 178 -10.24 0.33 -16.56
N ALA A 179 -9.02 -0.09 -16.19
CA ALA A 179 -7.82 0.68 -16.47
C ALA A 179 -7.59 0.81 -17.98
N SER A 180 -7.05 1.95 -18.39
CA SER A 180 -6.67 2.23 -19.77
C SER A 180 -5.52 1.30 -20.19
N ILE A 181 -5.56 0.83 -21.43
CA ILE A 181 -4.51 -0.05 -21.99
C ILE A 181 -3.21 0.75 -22.22
N THR A 182 -3.34 2.03 -22.57
CA THR A 182 -2.20 2.90 -22.93
C THR A 182 -2.17 4.15 -22.06
N GLN A 183 -1.00 4.77 -21.99
CA GLN A 183 -0.78 5.98 -21.19
C GLN A 183 -1.73 7.10 -21.62
N GLY A 184 -2.37 7.73 -20.63
CA GLY A 184 -3.23 8.88 -20.79
C GLY A 184 -2.78 10.07 -19.94
N ASN A 185 -3.62 11.10 -19.86
CA ASN A 185 -3.35 12.27 -19.02
C ASN A 185 -3.31 11.94 -17.52
N GLU A 186 -4.10 10.94 -17.10
CA GLU A 186 -4.15 10.51 -15.71
C GLU A 186 -2.95 9.66 -15.32
N THR A 187 -2.27 9.00 -16.27
CA THR A 187 -1.11 8.15 -16.00
C THR A 187 0.06 8.92 -15.41
N LYS A 188 0.43 8.57 -14.16
CA LYS A 188 1.56 9.17 -13.44
C LYS A 188 2.76 8.24 -13.37
N VAL A 189 2.50 6.95 -13.17
CA VAL A 189 3.51 5.90 -13.04
C VAL A 189 3.05 4.67 -13.81
N MET A 190 4.00 3.99 -14.45
CA MET A 190 3.80 2.62 -14.97
C MET A 190 4.47 1.63 -14.01
N HIS A 191 3.80 0.52 -13.75
CA HIS A 191 4.35 -0.61 -13.01
C HIS A 191 4.49 -1.80 -13.97
N TYR A 192 5.67 -2.45 -14.00
CA TYR A 192 5.97 -3.51 -14.96
C TYR A 192 5.72 -4.92 -14.43
N PHE A 193 5.38 -5.07 -13.14
CA PHE A 193 5.03 -6.35 -12.50
C PHE A 193 6.05 -7.47 -12.74
N THR A 194 7.33 -7.12 -12.79
CA THR A 194 8.40 -8.06 -13.14
C THR A 194 8.59 -9.16 -12.09
N ALA A 195 8.08 -8.93 -10.87
CA ALA A 195 8.16 -9.86 -9.74
C ALA A 195 9.59 -10.37 -9.49
N SER A 196 10.60 -9.57 -9.83
CA SER A 196 12.02 -9.96 -9.81
C SER A 196 12.52 -10.42 -8.42
N TRP A 197 11.81 -10.03 -7.36
CA TRP A 197 12.06 -10.45 -5.99
C TRP A 197 11.56 -11.88 -5.66
N LYS A 198 10.68 -12.48 -6.46
CA LYS A 198 10.13 -13.83 -6.22
C LYS A 198 11.11 -14.98 -6.51
N GLY A 199 12.33 -14.67 -6.93
CA GLY A 199 13.33 -15.68 -7.24
C GLY A 199 12.99 -16.45 -8.51
N GLY A 200 13.19 -15.80 -9.66
CA GLY A 200 13.42 -16.45 -10.96
C GLY A 200 12.56 -17.66 -11.31
N GLN A 201 11.25 -17.49 -11.42
CA GLN A 201 10.46 -18.21 -12.43
C GLN A 201 9.58 -17.17 -13.12
N MET A 202 9.98 -16.79 -14.33
CA MET A 202 9.08 -16.10 -15.27
C MET A 202 7.95 -17.09 -15.59
N GLU A 203 6.80 -16.91 -14.97
CA GLU A 203 5.55 -17.29 -15.61
C GLU A 203 5.03 -16.03 -16.29
N ASP A 204 5.13 -16.04 -17.62
CA ASP A 204 4.49 -15.07 -18.49
C ASP A 204 2.99 -15.05 -18.16
N ILE A 205 2.49 -13.92 -17.67
CA ILE A 205 1.06 -13.66 -17.60
C ILE A 205 0.79 -12.44 -18.48
N CYS A 206 0.33 -12.73 -19.70
CA CYS A 206 -0.33 -11.81 -20.61
C CYS A 206 -1.67 -11.33 -20.04
#